data_AF-A0A0A1UE59-F1
#
_entry.id   AF-A0A0A1UE59-F1
#
_cell.length_a   1.000
_cell.length_b   1.000
_cell.length_c   1.000
_cell.angle_alpha   90.00
_cell.angle_beta   90.00
_cell.angle_gamma   90.00
#
_symmetry.space_group_name_H-M   'P 1'
#
loop_
_entity.id
_entity.type
_entity.pdbx_description
1 polymer ?
#
loop_
_entity_poly.entity_id
_entity_poly.type
_entity_poly.pdbx_seq_one_letter_code
_entity_poly.pdbx_strand_id
1 'polypeptide(L)'
;MNADNFYNTDKDDFFYKNRVKKVEAPKPLLKPLVQQHTEIKEVNRLEKRTSLKLLKTNVVVFCDIPQHWRTEDDVRRILENQNIVKVSISLKHMCCVVCFATHKDAIYFKISPPEGTNTMWSKESWMMGCNLRDDGVCEIPHDKIPKDVHVFNDGTYSTF
;
A
#
# COMPACT_ATOMS: atom_id res chain seq x y z
N MET A 1 -57.06 22.41 17.07
CA MET A 1 -57.26 21.77 18.39
C MET A 1 -55.90 21.61 19.01
N ASN A 2 -55.50 22.20 20.12
CA ASN A 2 -55.98 23.21 21.08
C ASN A 2 -54.65 23.77 21.67
N ALA A 3 -54.49 25.08 21.80
CA ALA A 3 -54.58 25.84 23.07
C ALA A 3 -53.56 25.36 24.14
N ASP A 4 -52.87 26.16 24.94
CA ASP A 4 -52.74 27.60 25.17
C ASP A 4 -51.82 27.72 26.42
N ASN A 5 -51.41 28.97 26.71
CA ASN A 5 -51.04 29.53 28.02
C ASN A 5 -49.57 29.46 28.48
N PHE A 6 -48.85 30.58 28.63
CA PHE A 6 -49.05 31.87 29.35
C PHE A 6 -48.54 31.88 30.80
N TYR A 7 -47.53 32.74 31.03
CA TYR A 7 -47.21 33.63 32.17
C TYR A 7 -47.18 33.14 33.62
N ASN A 8 -46.05 33.41 34.30
CA ASN A 8 -45.94 34.25 35.52
C ASN A 8 -44.45 34.41 35.90
N THR A 9 -43.81 35.59 35.87
CA THR A 9 -43.79 36.76 36.78
C THR A 9 -43.42 36.50 38.25
N ASP A 10 -42.57 37.43 38.73
CA ASP A 10 -42.19 37.80 40.10
C ASP A 10 -41.05 37.02 40.77
N LYS A 11 -40.12 37.61 41.54
CA LYS A 11 -39.70 38.97 41.91
C LYS A 11 -38.40 38.77 42.73
N ASP A 12 -37.45 39.68 42.66
CA ASP A 12 -36.93 40.39 43.84
C ASP A 12 -35.62 41.15 43.53
N ASP A 13 -35.72 42.45 43.79
CA ASP A 13 -34.72 43.50 43.82
C ASP A 13 -33.54 43.19 44.73
N PHE A 14 -32.33 43.65 44.37
CA PHE A 14 -31.47 44.41 45.28
C PHE A 14 -30.43 45.21 44.48
N PHE A 15 -30.68 46.51 44.35
CA PHE A 15 -29.68 47.51 43.98
C PHE A 15 -28.57 47.60 45.04
N TYR A 16 -27.30 47.76 44.66
CA TYR A 16 -26.40 48.80 45.21
C TYR A 16 -25.08 48.94 44.40
N LYS A 17 -24.98 50.09 43.72
CA LYS A 17 -23.81 50.99 43.52
C LYS A 17 -22.42 50.46 43.13
N ASN A 18 -22.01 50.88 41.92
CA ASN A 18 -20.75 51.51 41.51
C ASN A 18 -19.42 51.14 42.22
N ARG A 19 -18.51 50.52 41.45
CA ARG A 19 -17.10 50.95 41.41
C ARG A 19 -16.47 50.63 40.06
N VAL A 20 -16.21 51.68 39.29
CA VAL A 20 -15.38 51.63 38.08
C VAL A 20 -13.97 51.18 38.50
N LYS A 21 -13.55 49.99 38.07
CA LYS A 21 -12.14 49.65 37.95
C LYS A 21 -11.82 49.56 36.47
N LYS A 22 -10.92 50.44 36.04
CA LYS A 22 -10.31 50.49 34.70
C LYS A 22 -9.64 49.12 34.45
N VAL A 23 -10.17 48.32 33.53
CA VAL A 23 -9.52 47.06 33.11
C VAL A 23 -8.64 47.41 31.91
N GLU A 24 -7.32 47.33 32.11
CA GLU A 24 -6.33 47.41 31.04
C GLU A 24 -6.59 46.35 29.97
N ALA A 25 -6.42 46.74 28.70
CA ALA A 25 -6.47 45.80 27.58
C ALA A 25 -5.41 44.69 27.75
N PRO A 26 -5.73 43.43 27.40
CA PRO A 26 -4.75 42.35 27.54
C PRO A 26 -3.60 42.57 26.55
N LYS A 27 -2.37 42.63 27.08
CA LYS A 27 -1.15 42.55 26.27
C LYS A 27 -1.15 41.22 25.50
N PRO A 28 -0.79 41.19 24.21
CA PRO A 28 -0.68 39.93 23.48
C PRO A 28 0.41 39.07 24.12
N LEU A 29 0.03 37.85 24.53
CA LEU A 29 0.96 36.84 25.00
C LEU A 29 1.79 36.36 23.80
N LEU A 30 2.99 36.92 23.63
CA LEU A 30 4.03 36.34 22.79
C LEU A 30 4.38 34.96 23.37
N LYS A 31 3.93 33.89 22.70
CA LYS A 31 4.39 32.53 22.99
C LYS A 31 5.90 32.46 22.75
N PRO A 32 6.68 31.77 23.60
CA PRO A 32 8.11 31.61 23.37
C PRO A 32 8.37 30.83 22.09
N LEU A 33 9.27 31.32 21.24
CA LEU A 33 9.77 30.74 19.98
C LEU A 33 10.46 29.37 20.11
N VAL A 34 10.35 28.70 21.26
CA VAL A 34 11.13 27.49 21.59
C VAL A 34 10.33 26.19 21.37
N GLN A 35 9.00 26.26 21.23
CA GLN A 35 8.19 25.05 20.98
C GLN A 35 7.97 24.71 19.49
N GLN A 36 8.19 25.65 18.57
CA GLN A 36 7.99 25.37 17.14
C GLN A 36 9.10 24.49 16.52
N HIS A 37 10.30 24.46 17.10
CA HIS A 37 11.41 23.67 16.53
C HIS A 37 11.31 22.16 16.80
N THR A 38 10.54 21.74 17.79
CA THR A 38 10.39 20.32 18.13
C THR A 38 9.29 19.65 17.30
N GLU A 39 8.16 20.32 17.08
CA GLU A 39 7.06 19.80 16.24
C GLU A 39 7.43 19.77 14.75
N ILE A 40 8.24 20.73 14.26
CA ILE A 40 8.69 20.73 12.86
C ILE A 40 9.62 19.54 12.54
N LYS A 41 10.33 18.98 13.53
CA LYS A 41 11.20 17.80 13.32
C LYS A 41 10.43 16.50 13.25
N GLU A 42 9.31 16.36 13.96
CA GLU A 42 8.49 15.14 13.90
C GLU A 42 7.59 15.11 12.66
N VAL A 43 7.07 16.26 12.22
CA VAL A 43 6.29 16.35 10.97
C VAL A 43 7.18 16.12 9.74
N ASN A 44 8.41 16.64 9.72
CA ASN A 44 9.36 16.36 8.62
C ASN A 44 9.92 14.93 8.61
N ARG A 45 9.80 14.16 9.71
CA ARG A 45 10.20 12.74 9.73
C ARG A 45 9.15 11.83 9.10
N LEU A 46 7.89 12.25 9.07
CA LEU A 46 6.78 11.47 8.49
C LEU A 46 6.67 11.64 6.97
N GLU A 47 7.24 12.70 6.41
CA GLU A 47 7.22 12.99 4.96
C GLU A 47 8.55 12.71 4.27
N LYS A 48 9.33 11.72 4.72
CA LYS A 48 10.12 10.95 3.75
C LYS A 48 9.11 10.26 2.85
N ARG A 49 8.67 10.96 1.80
CA ARG A 49 7.97 10.37 0.66
C ARG A 49 8.90 9.27 0.18
N THR A 50 8.67 8.05 0.64
CA THR A 50 9.34 6.89 0.11
C THR A 50 8.94 6.88 -1.35
N SER A 51 9.90 7.23 -2.22
CA SER A 51 9.63 7.34 -3.64
C SER A 51 9.16 5.96 -4.09
N LEU A 52 7.90 5.89 -4.52
CA LEU A 52 7.33 4.64 -5.02
C LEU A 52 7.87 4.41 -6.43
N LYS A 53 8.23 3.17 -6.71
CA LYS A 53 8.53 2.68 -8.04
C LYS A 53 7.40 1.75 -8.48
N LEU A 54 6.99 1.89 -9.73
CA LEU A 54 6.04 1.00 -10.37
C LEU A 54 6.82 -0.10 -11.08
N LEU A 55 6.79 -1.32 -10.55
CA LEU A 55 7.50 -2.46 -11.14
C LEU A 55 6.54 -3.50 -11.67
N LYS A 56 6.76 -3.97 -12.90
CA LYS A 56 6.01 -5.05 -13.52
C LYS A 56 6.56 -6.38 -13.02
N THR A 57 5.73 -7.20 -12.38
CA THR A 57 6.18 -8.47 -11.81
C THR A 57 6.55 -9.50 -12.87
N ASN A 58 7.53 -10.34 -12.56
CA ASN A 58 7.88 -11.51 -13.37
C ASN A 58 7.21 -12.80 -12.86
N VAL A 59 6.28 -12.71 -11.91
CA VAL A 59 5.72 -13.88 -11.21
C VAL A 59 4.28 -14.14 -11.62
N VAL A 60 4.01 -15.37 -12.04
CA VAL A 60 2.67 -15.87 -12.38
C VAL A 60 2.34 -17.06 -11.49
N VAL A 61 1.11 -17.11 -10.99
CA VAL A 61 0.54 -18.33 -10.42
C VAL A 61 -0.30 -19.01 -11.49
N PHE A 62 -0.02 -20.29 -11.72
CA PHE A 62 -0.88 -21.21 -12.44
C PHE A 62 -1.81 -21.88 -11.43
N CYS A 63 -3.11 -21.74 -11.64
CA CYS A 63 -4.17 -22.37 -10.88
C CYS A 63 -4.74 -23.54 -11.67
N ASP A 64 -5.42 -24.44 -10.97
CA ASP A 64 -6.04 -25.64 -11.55
C ASP A 64 -5.02 -26.51 -12.30
N ILE A 65 -3.77 -26.57 -11.82
CA ILE A 65 -2.70 -27.27 -12.52
C ILE A 65 -3.06 -28.75 -12.69
N PRO A 66 -2.83 -29.36 -13.86
CA PRO A 66 -3.07 -30.78 -14.06
C PRO A 66 -2.28 -31.66 -13.08
N GLN A 67 -2.79 -32.86 -12.81
CA GLN A 67 -2.17 -33.81 -11.86
C GLN A 67 -0.76 -34.28 -12.25
N HIS A 68 -0.31 -34.01 -13.47
CA HIS A 68 1.03 -34.33 -13.95
C HIS A 68 2.05 -33.22 -13.66
N TRP A 69 1.64 -32.05 -13.15
CA TRP A 69 2.54 -30.97 -12.67
C TRP A 69 2.97 -31.24 -11.23
N ARG A 70 3.76 -32.30 -11.00
CA ARG A 70 4.08 -32.74 -9.63
C ARG A 70 5.39 -32.18 -9.10
N THR A 71 6.35 -31.97 -9.99
CA THR A 71 7.71 -31.57 -9.66
C THR A 71 8.09 -30.30 -10.42
N GLU A 72 9.13 -29.61 -9.94
CA GLU A 72 9.69 -28.46 -10.66
C GLU A 72 10.11 -28.83 -12.09
N ASP A 73 10.66 -30.02 -12.30
CA ASP A 73 11.05 -30.51 -13.62
C ASP A 73 9.85 -30.73 -14.56
N ASP A 74 8.70 -31.16 -14.03
CA ASP A 74 7.48 -31.28 -14.82
C ASP A 74 7.04 -29.90 -15.30
N VAL A 75 6.98 -28.93 -14.39
CA VAL A 75 6.60 -27.54 -14.72
C VAL A 75 7.55 -26.96 -15.75
N ARG A 76 8.87 -27.12 -15.54
CA ARG A 76 9.88 -26.66 -16.48
C ARG A 76 9.74 -27.30 -17.86
N ARG A 77 9.47 -28.60 -17.93
CA ARG A 77 9.26 -29.30 -19.21
C ARG A 77 8.00 -28.80 -19.94
N ILE A 78 6.91 -28.60 -19.21
CA ILE A 78 5.62 -28.18 -19.77
C ILE A 78 5.67 -26.73 -20.23
N LEU A 79 6.40 -25.89 -19.50
CA LEU A 79 6.70 -24.52 -19.89
C LEU A 79 7.95 -24.42 -20.78
N GLU A 80 8.39 -25.54 -21.36
CA GLU A 80 9.46 -25.64 -22.37
C GLU A 80 10.79 -24.99 -21.97
N ASN A 81 11.13 -24.99 -20.68
CA ASN A 81 12.31 -24.34 -20.11
C ASN A 81 12.45 -22.86 -20.48
N GLN A 82 11.34 -22.17 -20.80
CA GLN A 82 11.35 -20.70 -20.87
C GLN A 82 11.96 -20.15 -19.58
N ASN A 83 12.73 -19.07 -19.66
CA ASN A 83 13.67 -18.61 -18.63
C ASN A 83 13.07 -18.56 -17.20
N ILE A 84 12.99 -19.70 -16.51
CA ILE A 84 12.36 -19.83 -15.19
C ILE A 84 13.45 -19.77 -14.14
N VAL A 85 13.33 -18.78 -13.26
CA VAL A 85 14.23 -18.56 -12.13
C VAL A 85 13.86 -19.47 -10.98
N LYS A 86 12.56 -19.59 -10.68
CA LYS A 86 12.07 -20.34 -9.52
C LYS A 86 10.68 -20.91 -9.75
N VAL A 87 10.46 -22.10 -9.22
CA VAL A 87 9.15 -22.78 -9.19
C VAL A 87 8.79 -23.11 -7.74
N SER A 88 7.52 -22.98 -7.37
CA SER A 88 6.99 -23.46 -6.11
C SER A 88 5.62 -24.07 -6.33
N ILE A 89 5.47 -25.35 -5.99
CA ILE A 89 4.25 -26.13 -6.25
C ILE A 89 3.52 -26.38 -4.94
N SER A 90 2.20 -26.20 -4.97
CA SER A 90 1.30 -26.58 -3.90
C SER A 90 0.26 -27.57 -4.44
N LEU A 91 0.55 -28.87 -4.29
CA LEU A 91 -0.36 -29.94 -4.71
C LEU A 91 -1.68 -29.93 -3.93
N LYS A 92 -1.66 -29.47 -2.67
CA LYS A 92 -2.87 -29.30 -1.86
C LYS A 92 -3.85 -28.31 -2.49
N HIS A 93 -3.32 -27.26 -3.11
CA HIS A 93 -4.11 -26.18 -3.71
C HIS A 93 -4.18 -26.26 -5.23
N MET A 94 -3.61 -27.33 -5.82
CA MET A 94 -3.51 -27.51 -7.27
C MET A 94 -3.02 -26.24 -7.97
N CYS A 95 -1.98 -25.61 -7.41
CA CYS A 95 -1.40 -24.39 -7.95
C CYS A 95 0.13 -24.40 -7.95
N CYS A 96 0.71 -23.62 -8.84
CA CYS A 96 2.15 -23.46 -8.97
C CYS A 96 2.49 -21.98 -9.16
N VAL A 97 3.42 -21.47 -8.36
CA VAL A 97 3.99 -20.13 -8.50
C VAL A 97 5.28 -20.24 -9.30
N VAL A 98 5.37 -19.50 -10.40
CA VAL A 98 6.53 -19.50 -11.29
C VAL A 98 7.07 -18.07 -11.39
N CYS A 99 8.36 -17.92 -11.09
CA CYS A 99 9.10 -16.69 -11.31
C CYS A 99 9.91 -16.82 -12.61
N PHE A 100 9.61 -15.97 -13.58
CA PHE A 100 10.34 -15.88 -14.84
C PHE A 100 11.50 -14.88 -14.72
N ALA A 101 12.50 -15.03 -15.59
CA ALA A 101 13.65 -14.13 -15.65
C ALA A 101 13.26 -12.77 -16.23
N THR A 102 12.23 -12.73 -17.07
CA THR A 102 11.75 -11.51 -17.72
C THR A 102 10.24 -11.35 -17.61
N HIS A 103 9.79 -10.09 -17.57
CA HIS A 103 8.37 -9.78 -17.60
C HIS A 103 7.70 -10.23 -18.91
N LYS A 104 8.46 -10.31 -20.01
CA LYS A 104 7.98 -10.76 -21.32
C LYS A 104 7.56 -12.23 -21.30
N ASP A 105 8.32 -13.08 -20.62
CA ASP A 105 7.97 -14.50 -20.48
C ASP A 105 6.76 -14.65 -19.56
N ALA A 106 6.72 -13.86 -18.47
CA ALA A 106 5.57 -13.85 -17.55
C ALA A 106 4.27 -13.43 -18.24
N ILE A 107 4.28 -12.35 -19.04
CA ILE A 107 3.07 -11.90 -19.76
C ILE A 107 2.62 -12.89 -20.82
N TYR A 108 3.54 -13.58 -21.50
CA TYR A 108 3.20 -14.62 -22.47
C TYR A 108 2.32 -15.70 -21.82
N PHE A 109 2.75 -16.24 -20.67
CA PHE A 109 1.98 -17.26 -19.95
C PHE A 109 0.76 -16.69 -19.21
N LYS A 110 0.78 -15.42 -18.81
CA LYS A 110 -0.40 -14.77 -18.24
C LYS A 110 -1.55 -14.68 -19.26
N ILE A 111 -1.22 -14.45 -20.54
CA ILE A 111 -2.20 -14.29 -21.63
C ILE A 111 -2.56 -15.63 -22.27
N SER A 112 -1.57 -16.49 -22.47
CA SER A 112 -1.72 -17.79 -23.14
C SER A 112 -1.23 -18.92 -22.22
N PRO A 113 -1.97 -19.22 -21.14
CA PRO A 113 -1.59 -20.28 -20.22
C PRO A 113 -1.69 -21.66 -20.89
N PRO A 114 -0.95 -22.67 -20.41
CA PRO A 114 -1.13 -24.05 -20.83
C PRO A 114 -2.58 -24.52 -20.65
N GLU A 115 -3.01 -25.42 -21.52
CA GLU A 115 -4.39 -25.93 -21.51
C GLU A 115 -4.78 -26.48 -20.12
N GLY A 116 -6.01 -26.19 -19.72
CA GLY A 116 -6.56 -26.64 -18.43
C GLY A 116 -6.03 -25.87 -17.22
N THR A 117 -5.27 -24.79 -17.42
CA THR A 117 -4.81 -23.93 -16.32
C THR A 117 -5.38 -22.52 -16.41
N ASN A 118 -5.61 -21.92 -15.25
CA ASN A 118 -5.89 -20.50 -15.11
C ASN A 118 -4.64 -19.77 -14.61
N THR A 119 -4.52 -18.46 -14.86
CA THR A 119 -3.37 -17.69 -14.36
C THR A 119 -3.75 -16.41 -13.67
N MET A 120 -2.99 -16.07 -12.63
CA MET A 120 -3.04 -14.79 -11.93
C MET A 120 -1.65 -14.24 -11.71
N TRP A 121 -1.56 -12.91 -11.58
CA TRP A 121 -0.30 -12.28 -11.19
C TRP A 121 0.04 -12.59 -9.74
N SER A 122 1.34 -12.65 -9.45
CA SER A 122 1.86 -12.77 -8.10
C SER A 122 3.02 -11.82 -7.90
N LYS A 123 3.75 -11.99 -6.81
CA LYS A 123 4.87 -11.14 -6.43
C LYS A 123 6.07 -11.98 -6.02
N GLU A 124 7.26 -11.40 -6.16
CA GLU A 124 8.44 -11.93 -5.50
C GLU A 124 8.41 -11.70 -3.99
N SER A 125 9.21 -12.46 -3.25
CA SER A 125 9.25 -12.39 -1.78
C SER A 125 9.61 -11.01 -1.25
N TRP A 126 10.49 -10.27 -1.94
CA TRP A 126 10.89 -8.91 -1.54
C TRP A 126 9.83 -7.85 -1.87
N MET A 127 8.85 -8.18 -2.72
CA MET A 127 7.71 -7.32 -3.02
C MET A 127 6.52 -7.58 -2.08
N MET A 128 6.64 -8.50 -1.13
CA MET A 128 5.56 -8.83 -0.20
C MET A 128 5.14 -7.63 0.64
N GLY A 129 3.83 -7.46 0.82
CA GLY A 129 3.24 -6.30 1.49
C GLY A 129 3.14 -5.04 0.62
N CYS A 130 3.57 -5.08 -0.64
CA CYS A 130 3.26 -4.03 -1.63
C CYS A 130 1.90 -4.29 -2.27
N ASN A 131 1.29 -3.28 -2.90
CA ASN A 131 0.04 -3.46 -3.65
C ASN A 131 0.32 -4.16 -5.00
N LEU A 132 -0.49 -5.15 -5.40
CA LEU A 132 -0.45 -5.75 -6.75
C LEU A 132 -1.70 -5.30 -7.49
N ARG A 133 -1.51 -4.72 -8.67
CA ARG A 133 -2.60 -4.39 -9.58
C ARG A 133 -2.92 -5.57 -10.49
N ASP A 134 -4.12 -5.59 -11.05
CA ASP A 134 -4.59 -6.64 -11.97
C ASP A 134 -3.79 -6.69 -13.28
N ASP A 135 -3.08 -5.61 -13.63
CA ASP A 135 -2.16 -5.53 -14.78
C ASP A 135 -0.75 -6.04 -14.48
N GLY A 136 -0.49 -6.56 -13.27
CA GLY A 136 0.81 -7.11 -12.87
C GLY A 136 1.81 -6.05 -12.40
N VAL A 137 1.38 -4.81 -12.19
CA VAL A 137 2.24 -3.74 -11.66
C VAL A 137 2.16 -3.70 -10.13
N CYS A 138 3.33 -3.61 -9.49
CA CYS A 138 3.50 -3.42 -8.06
C CYS A 138 3.98 -2.00 -7.71
N GLU A 139 3.39 -1.41 -6.69
CA GLU A 139 3.85 -0.15 -6.10
C GLU A 139 4.84 -0.43 -4.97
N ILE A 140 6.13 -0.24 -5.23
CA ILE A 140 7.20 -0.67 -4.33
C ILE A 140 7.98 0.55 -3.82
N PRO A 141 8.06 0.72 -2.49
CA PRO A 141 8.98 1.68 -1.89
C PRO A 141 10.42 1.45 -2.35
N HIS A 142 11.10 2.52 -2.81
CA HIS A 142 12.45 2.39 -3.37
C HIS A 142 13.47 1.74 -2.42
N ASP A 143 13.31 1.94 -1.11
CA ASP A 143 14.15 1.35 -0.05
C ASP A 143 13.93 -0.15 0.17
N LYS A 144 12.82 -0.71 -0.32
CA LYS A 144 12.53 -2.16 -0.29
C LYS A 144 13.10 -2.91 -1.49
N ILE A 145 13.57 -2.22 -2.53
CA ILE A 145 14.14 -2.87 -3.71
C ILE A 145 15.53 -3.39 -3.33
N PRO A 146 15.79 -4.72 -3.44
CA PRO A 146 17.09 -5.29 -3.15
C PRO A 146 18.19 -4.67 -4.01
N LYS A 147 19.42 -4.59 -3.48
CA LYS A 147 20.56 -3.94 -4.18
C LYS A 147 21.02 -4.71 -5.43
N ASP A 148 20.75 -6.00 -5.46
CA ASP A 148 21.02 -6.96 -6.53
C ASP A 148 19.91 -6.98 -7.59
N VAL A 149 18.82 -6.25 -7.40
CA VAL A 149 17.77 -6.06 -8.40
C VAL A 149 18.10 -4.83 -9.24
N HIS A 150 18.22 -5.03 -10.56
CA HIS A 150 18.35 -3.92 -11.50
C HIS A 150 16.98 -3.57 -12.09
N VAL A 151 16.56 -2.32 -11.88
CA VAL A 151 15.29 -1.79 -12.36
C VAL A 151 15.51 -0.95 -13.61
N PHE A 152 14.79 -1.27 -14.68
CA PHE A 152 14.82 -0.55 -15.95
C PHE A 152 13.81 0.60 -15.97
N ASN A 153 13.99 1.54 -16.89
CA ASN A 153 13.15 2.74 -17.01
C ASN A 153 11.69 2.43 -17.37
N ASP A 154 11.41 1.27 -17.97
CA ASP A 154 10.07 0.84 -18.38
C ASP A 154 9.30 0.09 -17.27
N GLY A 155 9.87 0.03 -16.07
CA GLY A 155 9.31 -0.65 -14.91
C GLY A 155 9.58 -2.16 -14.87
N THR A 156 10.30 -2.73 -15.83
CA THR A 156 10.78 -4.11 -15.72
C THR A 156 12.02 -4.19 -14.82
N TYR A 157 12.39 -5.40 -14.41
CA TYR A 157 13.58 -5.62 -13.60
C TYR A 157 14.19 -6.99 -13.88
N SER A 158 15.47 -7.13 -13.53
CA SER A 158 16.21 -8.39 -13.52
C SER A 158 16.89 -8.62 -12.18
N THR A 159 16.91 -9.88 -11.74
CA THR A 159 17.67 -10.38 -10.59
C THR A 159 18.91 -11.08 -11.11
N PHE A 160 20.11 -10.71 -10.62
CA PHE A 160 21.37 -11.33 -11.01
C PHE A 160 21.77 -12.47 -10.08
#